data_AF-A0A317C8U4-F1
#
_entry.id   AF-A0A317C8U4-F1
#
_cell.length_a   1.000
_cell.length_b   1.000
_cell.length_c   1.000
_cell.angle_alpha   90.00
_cell.angle_beta   90.00
_cell.angle_gamma   90.00
#
_symmetry.space_group_name_H-M   'P 1'
#
loop_
_entity.id
_entity.type
_entity.pdbx_description
1 polymer ?
#
loop_
_entity_poly.entity_id
_entity_poly.type
_entity_poly.pdbx_seq_one_letter_code
_entity_poly.pdbx_strand_id
1 'polypeptide(L)' 'MRTLPINTKSNTEMTESQLPFIDLKTIMANGKRVILKHGEKPYLLSITRRGKLILTAADDCKGSTPSQAT' A
#
# COMPACT_ATOMS: atom_id res chain seq x y z
N MET A 1 -3.38 30.30 -50.82
CA MET A 1 -4.16 29.14 -50.32
C MET A 1 -3.70 28.88 -48.89
N ARG A 2 -4.55 29.11 -47.88
CA ARG A 2 -4.19 28.91 -46.46
C ARG A 2 -4.68 27.52 -46.05
N THR A 3 -3.78 26.63 -45.66
CA THR A 3 -4.13 25.33 -45.09
C THR A 3 -4.44 25.50 -43.61
N LEU A 4 -5.56 24.92 -43.17
CA LEU A 4 -5.95 24.85 -41.77
C LEU A 4 -5.26 23.64 -41.12
N PRO A 5 -4.66 23.77 -39.91
CA PRO A 5 -4.12 22.61 -39.21
C PRO A 5 -5.26 21.71 -38.74
N ILE A 6 -5.19 20.42 -39.11
CA ILE A 6 -6.12 19.38 -38.67
C ILE A 6 -5.83 19.10 -37.19
N ASN A 7 -6.76 19.49 -36.33
CA ASN A 7 -6.72 19.20 -34.90
C ASN A 7 -6.92 17.70 -34.69
N THR A 8 -5.82 16.97 -34.47
CA THR A 8 -5.84 15.58 -34.05
C THR A 8 -6.46 15.52 -32.66
N LYS A 9 -7.75 15.18 -32.58
CA LYS A 9 -8.43 14.92 -31.30
C LYS A 9 -7.68 13.80 -30.58
N SER A 10 -6.98 14.16 -29.52
CA SER A 10 -6.38 13.25 -28.55
C SER A 10 -7.46 12.32 -28.02
N ASN A 11 -7.31 11.04 -28.31
CA ASN A 11 -8.07 9.96 -27.70
C ASN A 11 -7.93 10.11 -26.17
N THR A 12 -9.01 10.47 -25.48
CA THR A 12 -9.03 10.49 -24.02
C THR A 12 -9.06 9.04 -23.54
N GLU A 13 -7.89 8.39 -23.58
CA GLU A 13 -7.62 7.28 -22.68
C GLU A 13 -7.76 7.83 -21.26
N MET A 14 -8.72 7.32 -20.51
CA MET A 14 -8.69 7.40 -19.06
C MET A 14 -7.42 6.69 -18.61
N THR A 15 -6.30 7.41 -18.60
CA THR A 15 -5.04 6.95 -18.03
C THR A 15 -5.36 6.56 -16.59
N GLU A 16 -5.19 5.27 -16.28
CA GLU A 16 -5.16 4.77 -14.91
C GLU A 16 -4.46 5.81 -14.05
N SER A 17 -5.23 6.45 -13.16
CA SER A 17 -4.72 7.48 -12.28
C SER A 17 -3.51 6.88 -11.60
N GLN A 18 -2.32 7.43 -11.87
CA GLN A 18 -1.07 6.94 -11.33
C GLN A 18 -1.25 6.78 -9.82
N LEU A 19 -1.33 5.53 -9.36
CA LEU A 19 -1.43 5.26 -7.95
C LEU A 19 -0.24 5.92 -7.26
N PRO A 20 -0.45 6.54 -6.09
CA PRO A 20 0.64 7.16 -5.36
C PRO A 20 1.71 6.11 -5.05
N PHE A 21 2.94 6.39 -5.47
CA PHE A 21 4.10 5.56 -5.16
C PHE A 21 4.75 6.06 -3.86
N ILE A 22 5.15 5.12 -3.01
CA ILE A 22 5.81 5.41 -1.74
C ILE A 22 6.98 4.44 -1.52
N ASP A 23 8.11 4.98 -1.08
CA ASP A 23 9.28 4.17 -0.76
C ASP A 23 9.02 3.37 0.53
N LEU A 24 9.24 2.06 0.44
CA LEU A 24 9.16 1.13 1.59
C LEU A 24 10.11 1.53 2.72
N LYS A 25 11.28 2.10 2.43
CA LYS A 25 12.19 2.58 3.47
C LYS A 25 11.55 3.66 4.33
N THR A 26 10.74 4.53 3.71
CA THR A 26 10.00 5.59 4.39
C THR A 26 8.94 5.02 5.32
N ILE A 27 8.25 3.96 4.91
CA ILE A 27 7.20 3.31 5.71
C ILE A 27 7.79 2.44 6.82
N MET A 28 8.87 1.70 6.54
CA MET A 28 9.38 0.65 7.43
C MET A 28 10.44 1.15 8.42
N ALA A 29 10.90 2.41 8.32
CA ALA A 29 11.92 3.00 9.21
C ALA A 29 13.16 2.10 9.40
N ASN A 30 13.69 1.55 8.30
CA ASN A 30 14.79 0.56 8.26
C ASN A 30 14.49 -0.82 8.90
N GLY A 31 13.26 -1.05 9.35
CA GLY A 31 12.78 -2.33 9.84
C GLY A 31 12.38 -3.30 8.71
N LYS A 32 12.12 -4.55 9.08
CA LYS A 32 11.63 -5.60 8.16
C LYS A 32 10.12 -5.85 8.26
N ARG A 33 9.45 -5.17 9.19
CA ARG A 33 8.03 -5.34 9.53
C ARG A 33 7.45 -3.98 9.90
N VAL A 34 6.22 -3.69 9.49
CA VAL A 34 5.46 -2.50 9.86
C VAL A 34 3.98 -2.86 9.99
N ILE A 35 3.28 -2.24 10.93
CA ILE A 35 1.84 -2.39 11.06
C ILE A 35 1.15 -1.25 10.31
N LEU A 36 0.38 -1.58 9.28
CA LEU A 36 -0.51 -0.70 8.56
C LEU A 36 -1.88 -0.75 9.22
N LYS A 37 -2.41 0.40 9.65
CA LYS A 37 -3.77 0.48 10.18
C LYS A 37 -4.72 0.93 9.08
N HIS A 38 -5.77 0.15 8.83
CA HIS A 38 -6.85 0.53 7.92
C HIS A 38 -8.17 0.49 8.69
N GLY A 39 -8.58 1.65 9.20
CA GLY A 39 -9.66 1.75 10.19
C GLY A 39 -9.30 0.96 11.45
N GLU A 40 -10.18 0.04 11.85
CA GLU A 40 -9.98 -0.83 13.01
C GLU A 40 -9.15 -2.09 12.70
N LYS A 41 -8.84 -2.35 11.42
CA LYS A 41 -8.13 -3.56 10.99
C LYS A 41 -6.63 -3.29 10.87
N PRO A 42 -5.81 -3.89 11.75
CA PRO A 42 -4.36 -3.84 11.60
C PRO A 42 -3.90 -4.89 10.58
N TYR A 43 -2.95 -4.51 9.74
CA TYR A 43 -2.27 -5.39 8.78
C TYR A 43 -0.77 -5.33 9.02
N LEU A 44 -0.13 -6.49 9.05
CA LEU A 44 1.32 -6.62 9.08
C LEU A 44 1.85 -6.63 7.65
N LEU A 45 2.61 -5.61 7.27
CA LEU A 45 3.44 -5.63 6.09
C LEU A 45 4.86 -6.06 6.49
N SER A 46 5.39 -7.08 5.83
CA SER A 46 6.76 -7.58 6.08
C SER A 46 7.52 -7.78 4.77
N ILE A 47 8.83 -7.56 4.82
CA ILE A 47 9.74 -7.83 3.69
C ILE A 47 10.58 -9.07 4.01
N THR A 48 10.57 -10.02 3.09
CA THR A 48 11.38 -11.25 3.19
C THR A 48 12.84 -10.96 2.87
N ARG A 49 13.74 -11.88 3.25
CA ARG A 49 15.18 -11.80 2.90
C ARG A 49 15.44 -11.74 1.39
N ARG A 50 14.48 -12.20 0.57
CA ARG A 50 14.55 -12.19 -0.90
C ARG A 50 13.89 -10.95 -1.53
N GLY A 51 13.46 -9.98 -0.72
CA GLY A 51 12.83 -8.73 -1.19
C GLY A 51 11.34 -8.83 -1.53
N LYS A 52 10.69 -9.98 -1.29
CA LYS A 52 9.22 -10.10 -1.46
C LYS A 52 8.49 -9.44 -0.29
N LEU A 53 7.36 -8.80 -0.58
CA LEU A 53 6.46 -8.24 0.41
C LEU A 53 5.34 -9.22 0.74
N ILE A 54 5.03 -9.33 2.03
CA ILE A 54 3.94 -10.15 2.54
C ILE A 54 3.05 -9.25 3.39
N LEU A 55 1.78 -9.15 3.01
CA LEU A 55 0.74 -8.49 3.80
C LEU A 55 -0.10 -9.57 4.49
N THR A 56 -0.23 -9.47 5.81
CA THR A 56 -0.99 -10.42 6.63
C THR A 56 -1.92 -9.64 7.55
N ALA A 57 -3.14 -10.13 7.79
CA ALA A 57 -4.00 -9.58 8.82
C ALA A 57 -3.29 -9.68 10.19
N ALA A 58 -3.37 -8.63 11.00
CA ALA A 58 -2.80 -8.58 12.35
C ALA A 58 -3.89 -8.49 13.42
N ASP A 59 -5.10 -8.96 13.09
CA ASP A 59 -6.31 -8.88 13.92
C ASP A 59 -6.13 -9.53 15.32
N ASP A 60 -5.14 -10.42 15.49
CA ASP A 60 -4.94 -11.24 16.69
C ASP A 60 -3.94 -10.71 17.73
N CYS A 61 -3.49 -9.45 17.66
CA CYS A 61 -2.71 -8.85 18.76
C CYS A 61 -3.58 -8.13 19.82
N LYS A 62 -4.83 -8.56 20.02
CA LYS A 62 -5.55 -8.23 21.26
C LYS A 62 -5.06 -9.18 22.34
N GLY A 63 -4.31 -8.63 23.29
CA GLY A 63 -3.69 -9.37 24.38
C GLY A 63 -4.67 -10.37 25.00
N SER A 64 -4.30 -11.64 24.92
CA SER A 64 -4.73 -12.63 25.90
C SER A 64 -4.15 -12.18 27.25
N THR A 65 -4.89 -11.32 27.96
CA THR A 65 -4.71 -11.23 29.41
C THR A 65 -4.95 -12.64 29.95
N PRO A 66 -3.97 -13.29 30.62
CA PRO A 66 -4.24 -14.56 31.25
C PRO A 66 -5.30 -14.29 32.31
N SER A 67 -6.53 -14.75 32.05
CA SER A 67 -7.58 -14.78 33.04
C SER A 67 -7.10 -15.72 34.15
N GLN A 68 -6.56 -15.14 35.22
CA GLN A 68 -6.29 -15.89 36.44
C GLN A 68 -7.62 -16.50 36.89
N ALA A 69 -7.69 -17.82 36.86
CA ALA A 69 -8.76 -18.58 37.50
C ALA A 69 -8.71 -18.28 39.00
N THR A 70 -9.82 -17.79 39.54
CA THR A 70 -10.08 -17.73 40.97
C THR A 70 -10.68 -19.06 41.42
#